data_AF-A0A6P4EIT2-F1
#
_entry.id   AF-A0A6P4EIT2-F1
#
_cell.length_a   1.000
_cell.length_b   1.000
_cell.length_c   1.000
_cell.angle_alpha   90.00
_cell.angle_beta   90.00
_cell.angle_gamma   90.00
#
_symmetry.space_group_name_H-M   'P 1'
#
loop_
_entity.id
_entity.type
_entity.pdbx_description
1 polymer ?
#
loop_
_entity_poly.entity_id
_entity_poly.type
_entity_poly.pdbx_seq_one_letter_code
_entity_poly.pdbx_strand_id
1 'polypeptide(L)'
;MEHATNDLKEYITDQVIPHQRCNVNINPDHITMLEGTKIKKQHSRKRRAHKSGTLSRREYAELGLNTLPTKQMKYEEALPLHNLWKGYVREHLELREGAEVPQVHDPRYDEFSRQLVKLDLHGAKLKVIQSKCRTLENLSGICIMDTKNVLKLLGRDHRLRTIPKSECVFGLRVGNMDFTIFGQHLNIRPAERSVKKIKSYVEPFM
;
A
#
# COMPACT_ATOMS: atom_id res chain seq x y z
N MET A 1 -14.78 26.24 15.09
CA MET A 1 -14.64 25.01 14.27
C MET A 1 -15.06 25.23 12.82
N GLU A 2 -16.06 26.08 12.53
CA GLU A 2 -16.50 26.37 11.15
C GLU A 2 -15.47 27.12 10.28
N HIS A 3 -14.63 27.99 10.87
CA HIS A 3 -13.60 28.71 10.12
C HIS A 3 -12.53 27.78 9.53
N ALA A 4 -12.06 26.78 10.28
CA ALA A 4 -11.05 25.83 9.79
C ALA A 4 -11.60 24.90 8.69
N THR A 5 -12.90 24.58 8.74
CA THR A 5 -13.55 23.81 7.66
C THR A 5 -13.78 24.66 6.42
N ASN A 6 -14.02 25.96 6.56
CA ASN A 6 -14.20 26.87 5.44
C ASN A 6 -12.87 27.12 4.71
N ASP A 7 -11.77 27.33 5.42
CA ASP A 7 -10.44 27.47 4.81
C ASP A 7 -10.03 26.22 4.01
N LEU A 8 -10.31 25.03 4.56
CA LEU A 8 -10.03 23.76 3.88
C LEU A 8 -10.92 23.56 2.65
N LYS A 9 -12.20 23.97 2.75
CA LYS A 9 -13.17 23.87 1.65
C LYS A 9 -12.82 24.86 0.55
N GLU A 10 -12.42 26.08 0.90
CA GLU A 10 -11.96 27.12 -0.01
C GLU A 10 -10.66 26.69 -0.70
N TYR A 11 -9.68 26.15 0.05
CA TYR A 11 -8.46 25.57 -0.51
C TYR A 11 -8.71 24.42 -1.50
N ILE A 12 -9.62 23.49 -1.17
CA ILE A 12 -9.99 22.38 -2.07
C ILE A 12 -10.72 22.88 -3.32
N THR A 13 -11.50 23.97 -3.20
CA THR A 13 -12.27 24.54 -4.30
C THR A 13 -11.40 25.39 -5.23
N ASP A 14 -10.43 26.12 -4.68
CA ASP A 14 -9.47 26.95 -5.44
C ASP A 14 -8.40 26.12 -6.17
N GLN A 15 -7.96 25.01 -5.58
CA GLN A 15 -6.99 24.11 -6.24
C GLN A 15 -7.62 23.27 -7.35
N VAL A 16 -8.95 23.21 -7.46
CA VAL A 16 -9.65 22.36 -8.43
C VAL A 16 -10.81 23.12 -9.06
N ILE A 17 -10.49 23.95 -10.06
CA ILE A 17 -11.45 24.64 -10.89
C ILE A 17 -12.34 23.60 -11.61
N PRO A 18 -13.66 23.50 -11.30
CA PRO A 18 -14.49 22.39 -11.76
C PRO A 18 -14.62 22.30 -13.29
N HIS A 19 -14.59 23.44 -13.97
CA HIS A 19 -14.68 23.54 -15.43
C HIS A 19 -13.34 23.31 -16.16
N GLN A 20 -12.22 23.22 -15.43
CA GLN A 20 -10.91 22.84 -15.96
C GLN A 20 -10.53 21.38 -15.61
N ARG A 21 -11.43 20.60 -14.98
CA ARG A 21 -11.19 19.17 -14.71
C ARG A 21 -10.86 18.36 -15.96
N CYS A 22 -11.44 18.73 -17.11
CA CYS A 22 -11.15 18.14 -18.42
C CYS A 22 -9.81 18.59 -19.02
N ASN A 23 -9.18 19.62 -18.47
CA ASN A 23 -7.91 20.19 -18.91
C ASN A 23 -6.76 19.91 -17.92
N VAL A 24 -6.94 18.96 -17.01
CA VAL A 24 -5.80 18.44 -16.25
C VAL A 24 -4.94 17.66 -17.24
N ASN A 25 -3.86 18.28 -17.69
CA ASN A 25 -2.92 17.67 -18.62
C ASN A 25 -2.16 16.58 -17.84
N ILE A 26 -2.73 15.37 -17.78
CA ILE A 26 -2.07 14.21 -17.20
C ILE A 26 -0.90 13.93 -18.13
N ASN A 27 0.31 14.36 -17.72
CA ASN A 27 1.51 14.06 -18.48
C ASN A 27 1.63 12.53 -18.58
N PRO A 28 1.60 11.93 -19.79
CA PRO A 28 1.67 10.47 -19.96
C PRO A 28 2.95 9.87 -19.35
N ASP A 29 4.03 10.65 -19.23
CA ASP A 29 5.28 10.23 -18.60
C ASP A 29 5.15 10.00 -17.08
N HIS A 30 4.06 10.44 -16.46
CA HIS A 30 3.85 10.33 -15.02
C HIS A 30 3.14 9.03 -14.61
N ILE A 31 2.66 8.24 -15.58
CA ILE A 31 1.97 6.98 -15.33
C ILE A 31 2.98 5.94 -14.82
N THR A 32 3.06 5.78 -13.49
CA THR A 32 3.92 4.78 -12.81
C THR A 32 3.44 3.33 -12.95
N MET A 33 2.44 3.08 -13.80
CA MET A 33 1.99 1.73 -14.12
C MET A 33 3.03 1.09 -15.05
N LEU A 34 3.58 -0.05 -14.64
CA LEU A 34 4.44 -0.85 -15.50
C LEU A 34 3.62 -1.32 -16.72
N GLU A 35 3.96 -0.81 -17.91
CA GLU A 35 3.45 -1.36 -19.16
C GLU A 35 3.99 -2.78 -19.32
N GLY A 36 3.11 -3.78 -19.21
CA GLY A 36 3.49 -5.14 -19.55
C GLY A 36 3.83 -5.21 -21.04
N THR A 37 4.96 -5.83 -21.39
CA THR A 37 5.32 -6.12 -22.78
C THR A 37 4.15 -6.83 -23.46
N LYS A 38 3.73 -6.31 -24.62
CA LYS A 38 2.59 -6.84 -25.39
C LYS A 38 2.88 -8.30 -25.76
N ILE A 39 2.34 -9.24 -24.99
CA ILE A 39 2.24 -10.64 -25.41
C ILE A 39 1.43 -10.63 -26.71
N LYS A 40 2.00 -11.19 -27.79
CA LYS A 40 1.36 -11.25 -29.12
C LYS A 40 -0.08 -11.72 -28.92
N LYS A 41 -1.05 -10.90 -29.37
CA LYS A 41 -2.48 -11.23 -29.30
C LYS A 41 -2.68 -12.58 -29.97
N GLN A 42 -2.87 -13.64 -29.18
CA GLN A 42 -3.52 -14.83 -29.69
C GLN A 42 -4.86 -14.36 -30.28
N HIS A 43 -5.22 -14.84 -31.47
CA HIS A 43 -6.45 -14.51 -32.16
C HIS A 43 -7.67 -14.84 -31.28
N SER A 44 -8.02 -13.95 -30.36
CA SER A 44 -9.19 -14.11 -29.51
C SER A 44 -10.40 -13.72 -30.34
N ARG A 45 -11.27 -14.69 -30.61
CA ARG A 45 -12.62 -14.50 -31.17
C ARG A 45 -13.23 -13.19 -30.65
N LYS A 46 -13.78 -12.37 -31.56
CA LYS A 46 -14.52 -11.13 -31.23
C LYS A 46 -15.54 -11.42 -30.13
N ARG A 47 -15.18 -11.16 -28.86
CA ARG A 47 -16.13 -11.16 -27.76
C ARG A 47 -17.02 -9.94 -27.97
N ARG A 48 -18.34 -10.13 -27.96
CA ARG A 48 -19.30 -9.02 -28.01
C ARG A 48 -18.93 -8.02 -26.92
N ALA A 49 -18.83 -6.74 -27.29
CA ALA A 49 -18.57 -5.66 -26.35
C ALA A 49 -19.77 -5.51 -25.43
N HIS A 50 -19.78 -6.24 -24.32
CA HIS A 50 -20.59 -5.83 -23.19
C HIS A 50 -19.99 -4.52 -22.70
N LYS A 51 -20.76 -3.42 -22.79
CA LYS A 51 -20.45 -2.18 -22.09
C LYS A 51 -20.51 -2.49 -20.60
N SER A 52 -19.39 -2.93 -20.02
CA SER A 52 -19.26 -2.99 -18.57
C SER A 52 -19.33 -1.54 -18.08
N GLY A 53 -20.15 -1.25 -17.07
CA GLY A 53 -20.17 0.06 -16.40
C GLY A 53 -18.88 0.37 -15.64
N THR A 54 -17.81 -0.38 -15.88
CA THR A 54 -16.50 -0.27 -15.27
C THR A 54 -15.46 0.06 -16.33
N LEU A 55 -14.53 0.95 -15.95
CA LEU A 55 -13.44 1.39 -16.81
C LEU A 55 -12.57 0.21 -17.23
N SER A 56 -12.20 0.15 -18.50
CA SER A 56 -11.15 -0.74 -18.97
C SER A 56 -9.81 -0.35 -18.36
N ARG A 57 -8.83 -1.28 -18.34
CA ARG A 57 -7.49 -0.98 -17.84
C ARG A 57 -6.81 0.18 -18.57
N ARG A 58 -7.13 0.36 -19.86
CA ARG A 58 -6.56 1.42 -20.67
C ARG A 58 -7.13 2.77 -20.25
N GLU A 59 -8.45 2.88 -20.14
CA GLU A 59 -9.12 4.08 -19.64
C GLU A 59 -8.68 4.40 -18.21
N TYR A 60 -8.52 3.38 -17.34
CA TYR A 60 -8.03 3.53 -15.97
C TYR A 60 -6.62 4.13 -15.92
N ALA A 61 -5.74 3.73 -16.84
CA ALA A 61 -4.38 4.25 -16.95
C ALA A 61 -4.34 5.65 -17.57
N GLU A 62 -5.14 5.91 -18.62
CA GLU A 62 -5.29 7.23 -19.23
C GLU A 62 -5.82 8.27 -18.23
N LEU A 63 -6.69 7.85 -17.30
CA LEU A 63 -7.17 8.68 -16.20
C LEU A 63 -6.15 8.84 -15.05
N GLY A 64 -5.00 8.18 -15.11
CA GLY A 64 -3.98 8.27 -14.06
C GLY A 64 -4.41 7.71 -12.71
N LEU A 65 -5.44 6.86 -12.65
CA LEU A 65 -5.92 6.30 -11.39
C LEU A 65 -4.82 5.41 -10.77
N ASN A 66 -4.53 5.60 -9.48
CA ASN A 66 -3.35 5.06 -8.75
C ASN A 66 -1.97 5.58 -9.20
N THR A 67 -1.93 6.66 -9.96
CA THR A 67 -0.69 7.36 -10.25
C THR A 67 -0.40 8.33 -9.10
N LEU A 68 0.74 8.13 -8.43
CA LEU A 68 1.21 9.09 -7.44
C LEU A 68 1.91 10.25 -8.17
N PRO A 69 1.76 11.49 -7.67
CA PRO A 69 2.40 12.65 -8.28
C PRO A 69 3.92 12.46 -8.33
N THR A 70 4.52 12.82 -9.46
CA THR A 70 5.97 12.82 -9.68
C THR A 70 6.68 13.99 -9.00
N LYS A 71 5.93 15.03 -8.57
CA LYS A 71 6.47 16.02 -7.63
C LYS A 71 6.97 15.27 -6.40
N GLN A 72 8.22 15.54 -6.04
CA GLN A 72 8.92 14.86 -4.98
C GLN A 72 8.16 15.07 -3.66
N MET A 73 7.34 14.09 -3.28
CA MET A 73 6.56 14.10 -2.05
C MET A 73 7.54 14.20 -0.88
N LYS A 74 7.33 15.17 0.00
CA LYS A 74 8.20 15.34 1.17
C LYS A 74 7.84 14.29 2.21
N TYR A 75 8.84 13.85 2.98
CA TYR A 75 8.63 12.79 3.96
C TYR A 75 7.70 13.26 5.09
N GLU A 76 7.81 14.54 5.40
CA GLU A 76 7.02 15.29 6.37
C GLU A 76 5.53 15.26 6.05
N GLU A 77 5.17 15.30 4.76
CA GLU A 77 3.77 15.25 4.30
C GLU A 77 3.12 13.89 4.58
N ALA A 78 3.93 12.82 4.71
CA ALA A 78 3.45 11.49 5.06
C ALA A 78 3.39 11.24 6.58
N LEU A 79 3.95 12.13 7.41
CA LEU A 79 3.93 11.97 8.87
C LEU A 79 2.52 11.97 9.48
N PRO A 80 1.59 12.85 9.06
CA PRO A 80 0.21 12.80 9.55
C PRO A 80 -0.45 11.44 9.28
N LEU A 81 -0.24 10.88 8.08
CA LEU A 81 -0.74 9.55 7.72
C LEU A 81 -0.15 8.47 8.62
N HIS A 82 1.15 8.54 8.93
CA HIS A 82 1.77 7.61 9.86
C HIS A 82 1.25 7.76 11.30
N ASN A 83 0.98 8.99 11.75
CA ASN A 83 0.41 9.23 13.07
C ASN A 83 -1.00 8.64 13.20
N LEU A 84 -1.83 8.78 12.16
CA LEU A 84 -3.14 8.14 12.09
C LEU A 84 -3.00 6.62 12.14
N TRP A 85 -2.08 6.06 11.36
CA TRP A 85 -1.82 4.63 11.33
C TRP A 85 -1.39 4.05 12.69
N LYS A 86 -0.58 4.79 13.47
CA LYS A 86 -0.22 4.39 14.85
C LYS A 86 -1.44 4.28 15.76
N GLY A 87 -2.40 5.20 15.63
CA GLY A 87 -3.66 5.15 16.38
C GLY A 87 -4.46 3.90 16.01
N TYR A 88 -4.65 3.69 14.71
CA TYR A 88 -5.34 2.53 14.14
C TYR A 88 -4.73 1.20 14.63
N VAL A 89 -3.42 1.01 14.50
CA VAL A 89 -2.80 -0.28 14.84
C VAL A 89 -2.87 -0.57 16.34
N ARG A 90 -2.78 0.47 17.19
CA ARG A 90 -2.90 0.34 18.63
C ARG A 90 -4.30 -0.12 19.04
N GLU A 91 -5.33 0.44 18.42
CA GLU A 91 -6.72 0.04 18.66
C GLU A 91 -7.01 -1.35 18.09
N HIS A 92 -6.58 -1.62 16.85
CA HIS A 92 -6.85 -2.87 16.14
C HIS A 92 -6.18 -4.10 16.77
N LEU A 93 -4.99 -3.94 17.33
CA LEU A 93 -4.26 -5.00 18.05
C LEU A 93 -4.49 -4.93 19.57
N GLU A 94 -5.41 -4.08 20.04
CA GLU A 94 -5.74 -3.90 21.46
C GLU A 94 -4.51 -3.67 22.37
N LEU A 95 -3.51 -2.95 21.85
CA LEU A 95 -2.24 -2.70 22.52
C LEU A 95 -2.42 -1.60 23.58
N ARG A 96 -2.84 -1.99 24.78
CA ARG A 96 -2.92 -1.12 25.97
C ARG A 96 -1.54 -0.97 26.62
N GLU A 97 -1.37 0.04 27.46
CA GLU A 97 -0.15 0.18 28.27
C GLU A 97 0.03 -1.07 29.15
N GLY A 98 1.19 -1.73 29.01
CA GLY A 98 1.48 -3.01 29.67
C GLY A 98 0.98 -4.26 28.94
N ALA A 99 0.43 -4.14 27.72
CA ALA A 99 0.06 -5.30 26.92
C ALA A 99 1.31 -6.09 26.49
N GLU A 100 1.35 -7.37 26.85
CA GLU A 100 2.37 -8.30 26.39
C GLU A 100 1.98 -8.89 25.03
N VAL A 101 2.93 -8.87 24.10
CA VAL A 101 2.77 -9.56 22.81
C VAL A 101 2.87 -11.06 23.06
N PRO A 102 1.95 -11.86 22.50
CA PRO A 102 2.07 -13.31 22.57
C PRO A 102 3.42 -13.78 22.03
N GLN A 103 4.11 -14.64 22.79
CA GLN A 103 5.33 -15.30 22.30
C GLN A 103 4.97 -16.45 21.34
N VAL A 104 5.92 -16.91 20.53
CA VAL A 104 5.71 -17.96 19.50
C VAL A 104 5.04 -19.23 20.04
N HIS A 105 5.30 -19.58 21.31
CA HIS A 105 4.75 -20.78 21.96
C HIS A 105 3.38 -20.56 22.61
N ASP A 106 2.88 -19.32 22.65
CA ASP A 106 1.56 -19.00 23.19
C ASP A 106 0.46 -19.36 22.16
N PRO A 107 -0.62 -20.05 22.55
CA PRO A 107 -1.77 -20.30 21.67
C PRO A 107 -2.34 -19.04 20.99
N ARG A 108 -2.17 -17.86 21.60
CA ARG A 108 -2.63 -16.57 21.06
C ARG A 108 -1.76 -16.04 19.91
N TYR A 109 -0.55 -16.58 19.73
CA TYR A 109 0.41 -16.11 18.72
C TYR A 109 -0.12 -16.22 17.30
N ASP A 110 -0.79 -17.33 16.98
CA ASP A 110 -1.28 -17.55 15.61
C ASP A 110 -2.40 -16.57 15.27
N GLU A 111 -3.33 -16.33 16.19
CA GLU A 111 -4.41 -15.35 15.96
C GLU A 111 -3.85 -13.92 15.85
N PHE A 112 -2.92 -13.56 16.74
CA PHE A 112 -2.24 -12.27 16.69
C PHE A 112 -1.46 -12.08 15.37
N SER A 113 -0.76 -13.13 14.91
CA SER A 113 -0.03 -13.11 13.64
C SER A 113 -0.96 -12.94 12.43
N ARG A 114 -2.14 -13.58 12.45
CA ARG A 114 -3.15 -13.39 11.40
C ARG A 114 -3.70 -11.97 11.40
N GLN A 115 -3.97 -11.38 12.58
CA GLN A 115 -4.41 -10.00 12.69
C GLN A 115 -3.34 -9.04 12.14
N LEU A 116 -2.07 -9.26 12.48
CA LEU A 116 -0.96 -8.46 11.99
C LEU A 116 -0.86 -8.45 10.45
N VAL A 117 -0.99 -9.61 9.80
CA VAL A 117 -0.96 -9.68 8.33
C VAL A 117 -2.19 -9.01 7.70
N LYS A 118 -3.33 -8.99 8.39
CA LYS A 118 -4.57 -8.37 7.89
C LYS A 118 -4.61 -6.85 8.02
N LEU A 119 -3.69 -6.25 8.78
CA LEU A 119 -3.61 -4.80 8.97
C LEU A 119 -3.55 -4.07 7.64
N ASP A 120 -4.12 -2.87 7.61
CA ASP A 120 -3.78 -1.91 6.57
C ASP A 120 -2.33 -1.44 6.75
N LEU A 121 -1.59 -1.32 5.65
CA LEU A 121 -0.19 -0.88 5.64
C LEU A 121 -0.04 0.56 5.13
N HIS A 122 -1.10 1.23 4.67
CA HIS A 122 -1.01 2.65 4.32
C HIS A 122 -0.68 3.48 5.57
N GLY A 123 0.43 4.20 5.54
CA GLY A 123 0.98 4.92 6.70
C GLY A 123 1.91 4.11 7.60
N ALA A 124 2.04 2.80 7.38
CA ALA A 124 2.98 1.98 8.13
C ALA A 124 4.43 2.37 7.80
N LYS A 125 5.27 2.48 8.83
CA LYS A 125 6.72 2.59 8.66
C LYS A 125 7.30 1.19 8.49
N LEU A 126 7.81 0.92 7.29
CA LEU A 126 8.37 -0.37 6.93
C LEU A 126 9.86 -0.23 6.63
N LYS A 127 10.62 -1.27 6.97
CA LYS A 127 12.02 -1.45 6.57
C LYS A 127 12.16 -2.79 5.87
N VAL A 128 12.87 -2.87 4.75
CA VAL A 128 13.24 -4.15 4.14
C VAL A 128 14.40 -4.71 4.95
N ILE A 129 14.17 -5.83 5.65
CA ILE A 129 15.18 -6.52 6.44
C ILE A 129 16.04 -7.39 5.51
N GLN A 130 15.39 -8.17 4.67
CA GLN A 130 16.03 -9.08 3.72
C GLN A 130 15.31 -9.02 2.38
N SER A 131 16.06 -9.14 1.30
CA SER A 131 15.51 -9.30 -0.04
C SER A 131 16.41 -10.18 -0.88
N LYS A 132 15.83 -10.87 -1.87
CA LYS A 132 16.62 -11.52 -2.92
C LYS A 132 17.50 -10.51 -3.68
N CYS A 133 17.06 -9.26 -3.79
CA CYS A 133 17.82 -8.18 -4.41
C CYS A 133 18.49 -7.32 -3.33
N ARG A 134 19.82 -7.38 -3.24
CA ARG A 134 20.61 -6.66 -2.22
C ARG A 134 20.40 -5.14 -2.23
N THR A 135 20.07 -4.54 -3.38
CA THR A 135 19.83 -3.09 -3.48
C THR A 135 18.55 -2.64 -2.78
N LEU A 136 17.63 -3.56 -2.50
CA LEU A 136 16.39 -3.31 -1.77
C LEU A 136 16.56 -3.46 -0.25
N GLU A 137 17.64 -4.10 0.21
CA GLU A 137 17.88 -4.29 1.64
C GLU A 137 18.11 -2.94 2.32
N ASN A 138 17.66 -2.84 3.57
CA ASN A 138 17.73 -1.63 4.41
C ASN A 138 16.94 -0.42 3.90
N LEU A 139 16.23 -0.51 2.78
CA LEU A 139 15.29 0.53 2.38
C LEU A 139 14.21 0.67 3.43
N SER A 140 13.95 1.90 3.86
CA SER A 140 12.94 2.20 4.87
C SER A 140 12.14 3.43 4.48
N GLY A 141 10.87 3.44 4.88
CA GLY A 141 9.97 4.54 4.53
C GLY A 141 8.57 4.34 5.06
N ILE A 142 7.73 5.35 4.86
CA ILE A 142 6.29 5.28 5.12
C ILE A 142 5.62 4.72 3.86
N CYS A 143 4.80 3.69 4.00
CA CYS A 143 4.05 3.13 2.90
C CYS A 143 2.93 4.07 2.47
N ILE A 144 3.03 4.62 1.26
CA ILE A 144 2.04 5.55 0.67
C ILE A 144 0.98 4.79 -0.11
N MET A 145 1.37 3.68 -0.74
CA MET A 145 0.48 2.90 -1.59
C MET A 145 0.76 1.42 -1.44
N ASP A 146 -0.30 0.66 -1.14
CA ASP A 146 -0.29 -0.79 -1.08
C ASP A 146 -1.12 -1.35 -2.26
N THR A 147 -0.45 -2.10 -3.15
CA THR A 147 -1.10 -2.79 -4.28
C THR A 147 -0.94 -4.30 -4.14
N LYS A 148 -1.50 -5.08 -5.07
CA LYS A 148 -1.41 -6.56 -4.99
C LYS A 148 0.02 -7.08 -4.78
N ASN A 149 0.99 -6.57 -5.53
CA ASN A 149 2.34 -7.16 -5.59
C ASN A 149 3.46 -6.22 -5.12
N VAL A 150 3.17 -4.92 -5.01
CA VAL A 150 4.19 -3.91 -4.67
C VAL A 150 3.71 -2.99 -3.56
N LEU A 151 4.66 -2.51 -2.77
CA LEU A 151 4.51 -1.41 -1.82
C LEU A 151 5.30 -0.21 -2.32
N LYS A 152 4.72 0.99 -2.29
CA LYS A 152 5.46 2.23 -2.56
C LYS A 152 5.82 2.90 -1.23
N LEU A 153 7.11 2.89 -0.89
CA LEU A 153 7.62 3.48 0.34
C LEU A 153 8.23 4.85 0.07
N LEU A 154 7.86 5.84 0.86
CA LEU A 154 8.49 7.15 0.87
C LEU A 154 9.62 7.18 1.90
N GLY A 155 10.85 7.28 1.42
CA GLY A 155 12.04 7.34 2.26
C GLY A 155 12.25 8.72 2.88
N ARG A 156 13.12 8.79 3.90
CA ARG A 156 13.53 10.05 4.53
C ARG A 156 14.32 10.96 3.59
N ASP A 157 14.83 10.40 2.49
CA ASP A 157 15.45 11.12 1.38
C ASP A 157 14.43 11.77 0.43
N HIS A 158 13.15 11.78 0.80
CA HIS A 158 12.03 12.29 -0.02
C HIS A 158 11.90 11.56 -1.36
N ARG A 159 12.38 10.31 -1.45
CA ARG A 159 12.26 9.48 -2.66
C ARG A 159 11.23 8.40 -2.46
N LEU A 160 10.28 8.33 -3.38
CA LEU A 160 9.31 7.25 -3.46
C LEU A 160 9.94 6.05 -4.17
N ARG A 161 9.93 4.90 -3.51
CA ARG A 161 10.52 3.65 -4.01
C ARG A 161 9.47 2.57 -4.11
N THR A 162 9.37 1.93 -5.26
CA THR A 162 8.45 0.78 -5.48
C THR A 162 9.18 -0.51 -5.13
N ILE A 163 8.68 -1.23 -4.14
CA ILE A 163 9.30 -2.44 -3.60
C ILE A 163 8.40 -3.65 -3.89
N PRO A 164 8.91 -4.71 -4.56
CA PRO A 164 8.17 -5.94 -4.77
C PRO A 164 8.03 -6.74 -3.46
N LYS A 165 6.84 -7.25 -3.20
CA LYS A 165 6.53 -7.97 -1.96
C LYS A 165 7.03 -9.41 -1.94
N SER A 166 6.92 -10.15 -3.06
CA SER A 166 7.23 -11.60 -3.08
C SER A 166 8.64 -11.96 -2.65
N GLU A 167 9.61 -11.09 -2.93
CA GLU A 167 11.03 -11.33 -2.70
C GLU A 167 11.60 -10.57 -1.49
N CYS A 168 10.74 -10.01 -0.63
CA CYS A 168 11.16 -9.17 0.49
C CYS A 168 10.57 -9.63 1.82
N VAL A 169 11.38 -9.47 2.87
CA VAL A 169 10.97 -9.56 4.27
C VAL A 169 10.94 -8.16 4.84
N PHE A 170 9.78 -7.76 5.38
CA PHE A 170 9.55 -6.43 5.89
C PHE A 170 9.57 -6.43 7.43
N GLY A 171 10.30 -5.48 8.00
CA GLY A 171 10.23 -5.11 9.40
C GLY A 171 9.23 -4.00 9.62
N LEU A 172 8.38 -4.15 10.62
CA LEU A 172 7.37 -3.20 11.05
C LEU A 172 7.59 -2.86 12.52
N ARG A 173 7.73 -1.59 12.85
CA ARG A 173 7.87 -1.12 14.24
C ARG A 173 6.60 -0.44 14.72
N VAL A 174 6.06 -0.92 15.84
CA VAL A 174 4.90 -0.35 16.52
C VAL A 174 5.27 -0.11 17.98
N GLY A 175 5.46 1.16 18.36
CA GLY A 175 5.94 1.50 19.71
C GLY A 175 7.34 0.93 19.98
N ASN A 176 7.45 0.12 21.02
CA ASN A 176 8.65 -0.64 21.41
C ASN A 176 8.70 -2.06 20.81
N MET A 177 7.73 -2.43 19.98
CA MET A 177 7.60 -3.77 19.41
C MET A 177 8.06 -3.79 17.95
N ASP A 178 8.83 -4.83 17.61
CA ASP A 178 9.33 -5.07 16.27
C ASP A 178 8.74 -6.37 15.72
N PHE A 179 8.10 -6.26 14.56
CA PHE A 179 7.49 -7.36 13.85
C PHE A 179 8.17 -7.63 12.53
N THR A 180 8.20 -8.90 12.13
CA THR A 180 8.71 -9.32 10.84
C THR A 180 7.57 -9.93 10.03
N ILE A 181 7.37 -9.45 8.81
CA ILE A 181 6.32 -9.88 7.90
C ILE A 181 6.95 -10.35 6.59
N PHE A 182 6.70 -11.60 6.22
CA PHE A 182 7.10 -12.11 4.91
C PHE A 182 6.20 -11.52 3.83
N GLY A 183 6.80 -10.85 2.85
CA GLY A 183 6.04 -10.18 1.80
C GLY A 183 5.23 -11.13 0.90
N GLN A 184 5.56 -12.43 0.88
CA GLN A 184 4.73 -13.46 0.24
C GLN A 184 3.28 -13.45 0.77
N HIS A 185 3.08 -13.25 2.08
CA HIS A 185 1.75 -13.17 2.68
C HIS A 185 1.02 -11.85 2.36
N LEU A 186 1.77 -10.83 1.92
CA LEU A 186 1.23 -9.54 1.51
C LEU A 186 0.84 -9.49 0.03
N ASN A 187 1.07 -10.54 -0.77
CA ASN A 187 0.79 -10.62 -2.22
C ASN A 187 -0.71 -10.67 -2.59
N ILE A 188 -1.54 -9.95 -1.85
CA ILE A 188 -2.98 -9.85 -2.00
C ILE A 188 -3.33 -8.36 -1.96
N ARG A 189 -4.40 -7.96 -2.66
CA ARG A 189 -4.87 -6.57 -2.59
C ARG A 189 -5.30 -6.24 -1.15
N PRO A 190 -5.03 -5.04 -0.62
CA PRO A 190 -5.40 -4.69 0.76
C PRO A 190 -6.86 -4.99 1.10
N ALA A 191 -7.79 -4.59 0.24
CA ALA A 191 -9.22 -4.87 0.42
C ALA A 191 -9.57 -6.37 0.49
N GLU A 192 -8.86 -7.22 -0.26
CA GLU A 192 -9.05 -8.66 -0.20
C GLU A 192 -8.36 -9.28 1.02
N ARG A 193 -7.24 -8.70 1.46
CA ARG A 193 -6.43 -9.18 2.58
C ARG A 193 -7.20 -9.15 3.90
N SER A 194 -7.99 -8.11 4.13
CA SER A 194 -8.79 -7.97 5.35
C SER A 194 -9.89 -9.04 5.48
N VAL A 195 -10.40 -9.55 4.35
CA VAL A 195 -11.55 -10.49 4.33
C VAL A 195 -11.11 -11.94 4.15
N LYS A 196 -10.05 -12.20 3.37
CA LYS A 196 -9.61 -13.56 3.08
C LYS A 196 -9.00 -14.23 4.31
N LYS A 197 -9.42 -15.47 4.57
CA LYS A 197 -8.75 -16.35 5.52
C LYS A 197 -7.38 -16.73 4.94
N ILE A 198 -6.32 -16.32 5.62
CA ILE A 198 -4.95 -16.70 5.28
C ILE A 198 -4.83 -18.20 5.54
N LYS A 199 -4.55 -18.98 4.49
CA LYS A 199 -4.24 -20.40 4.63
C LYS A 199 -2.74 -20.52 4.84
N SER A 200 -2.31 -20.96 6.01
CA SER A 200 -0.93 -21.41 6.22
C SER A 200 -0.79 -22.75 5.49
N TYR A 201 -0.11 -22.76 4.35
CA TYR A 201 0.33 -24.00 3.73
C TYR A 201 1.63 -24.41 4.43
N VAL A 202 1.50 -25.14 5.53
CA VAL A 202 2.60 -25.98 6.03
C VAL A 202 2.29 -27.36 5.48
N GLU A 203 2.91 -27.71 4.35
CA GLU A 203 2.96 -29.12 3.97
C GLU A 203 4.07 -29.76 4.81
N PRO A 204 3.76 -30.76 5.66
CA PRO A 204 4.80 -31.57 6.25
C PRO A 204 5.55 -32.26 5.12
N PHE A 205 6.88 -32.19 5.14
CA PHE A 205 7.70 -33.05 4.30
C PHE A 205 7.33 -34.51 4.61
N MET A 206 6.76 -35.21 3.63
CA MET A 206 6.83 -36.67 3.54
C MET A 206 7.95 -37.03 2.60
#